data_AF-A0A931VCS1-F1
#
_entry.id   AF-A0A931VCS1-F1
#
_cell.length_a   1.000
_cell.length_b   1.000
_cell.length_c   1.000
_cell.angle_alpha   90.00
_cell.angle_beta   90.00
_cell.angle_gamma   90.00
#
_symmetry.space_group_name_H-M   'P 1'
#
loop_
_entity.id
_entity.type
_entity.pdbx_description
1 polymer ?
#
loop_
_entity_poly.entity_id
_entity_poly.type
_entity_poly.pdbx_seq_one_letter_code
_entity_poly.pdbx_strand_id
1 'polypeptide(L)'
;MKLKAIMIFVLIATRCALGGMFEESDWQVAFNAKVTHGKLEAETPTGRIDILTDTHAIEVEHARNYRAGIKQALQYAGATKKKPGLALIMDGVQDTLQAVEAAKKLCAESDVAFWLVNEHVSVNDLAEQKPARLTSEPTTTNAPQLEKKPDQAQNIEQGYWLNTKSSVRHNRSCRWFGNTVNGRPCGQDEGRACKQCGG
;
A
#
# COMPACT_ATOMS: atom_id res chain seq x y z
N MET A 1 15.92 27.23 -39.05
CA MET A 1 15.31 27.12 -37.71
C MET A 1 13.80 26.97 -37.88
N LYS A 2 13.21 25.85 -37.49
CA LYS A 2 11.74 25.66 -37.48
C LYS A 2 11.31 25.33 -36.06
N LEU A 3 10.56 26.25 -35.48
CA LEU A 3 10.00 26.19 -34.12
C LEU A 3 8.98 25.04 -34.07
N LYS A 4 9.21 24.04 -33.22
CA LYS A 4 8.22 22.98 -32.96
C LYS A 4 7.19 23.53 -31.98
N ALA A 5 5.95 23.69 -32.43
CA ALA A 5 4.82 23.95 -31.54
C ALA A 5 4.58 22.70 -30.68
N ILE A 6 4.86 22.82 -29.38
CA ILE A 6 4.51 21.79 -28.39
C ILE A 6 3.09 22.12 -27.92
N MET A 7 2.13 21.33 -28.38
CA MET A 7 0.73 21.43 -27.98
C MET A 7 0.60 20.80 -26.58
N ILE A 8 0.55 21.65 -25.55
CA ILE A 8 0.31 21.23 -24.16
C ILE A 8 -1.20 20.94 -24.04
N PHE A 9 -1.55 19.66 -23.95
CA PHE A 9 -2.92 19.23 -23.68
C PHE A 9 -3.13 19.22 -22.16
N VAL A 10 -3.68 20.32 -21.62
CA VAL A 10 -4.09 20.38 -20.21
C VAL A 10 -5.41 19.63 -20.05
N LEU A 11 -5.33 18.35 -19.67
CA LEU A 11 -6.49 17.58 -19.22
C LEU A 11 -6.84 18.00 -17.79
N ILE A 12 -7.81 18.90 -17.66
CA ILE A 12 -8.44 19.20 -16.36
C ILE A 12 -9.39 18.05 -16.04
N ALA A 13 -8.92 17.10 -15.22
CA ALA A 13 -9.77 16.05 -14.68
C ALA A 13 -10.52 16.56 -13.44
N THR A 14 -11.84 16.75 -13.58
CA THR A 14 -12.76 17.03 -12.48
C THR A 14 -12.79 15.83 -11.52
N ARG A 15 -12.10 15.94 -10.37
CA ARG A 15 -12.11 14.90 -9.33
C ARG A 15 -13.38 15.00 -8.48
N CYS A 16 -14.41 14.22 -8.81
CA CYS A 16 -15.46 13.84 -7.87
C CYS A 16 -14.80 13.20 -6.63
N ALA A 17 -15.07 13.74 -5.44
CA ALA A 17 -14.58 13.20 -4.18
C ALA A 17 -15.48 12.05 -3.70
N LEU A 18 -15.19 10.85 -4.18
CA LEU A 18 -15.45 9.61 -3.43
C LEU A 18 -14.22 9.34 -2.56
N GLY A 19 -14.41 8.85 -1.33
CA GLY A 19 -13.33 8.55 -0.38
C GLY A 19 -12.23 7.74 -1.08
N GLY A 20 -11.06 8.36 -1.25
CA GLY A 20 -10.06 7.87 -2.21
C GLY A 20 -9.42 6.58 -1.72
N MET A 21 -9.51 5.53 -2.54
CA MET A 21 -8.55 4.42 -2.46
C MET A 21 -7.13 5.00 -2.60
N PHE A 22 -6.17 4.44 -1.87
CA PHE A 22 -4.78 4.82 -2.00
C PHE A 22 -4.28 4.49 -3.41
N GLU A 23 -3.48 5.39 -3.98
CA GLU A 23 -2.85 5.18 -5.28
C GLU A 23 -1.52 4.43 -5.07
N GLU A 24 -0.98 3.78 -6.10
CA GLU A 24 0.34 3.10 -6.04
C GLU A 24 1.46 4.05 -5.57
N SER A 25 1.39 5.31 -5.99
CA SER A 25 2.31 6.36 -5.56
C SER A 25 2.28 6.61 -4.05
N ASP A 26 1.12 6.45 -3.38
CA ASP A 26 1.02 6.57 -1.92
C ASP A 26 1.85 5.45 -1.25
N TRP A 27 1.78 4.22 -1.77
CA TRP A 27 2.56 3.07 -1.28
C TRP A 27 4.06 3.22 -1.54
N GLN A 28 4.46 3.72 -2.71
CA GLN A 28 5.85 4.00 -3.07
C GLN A 28 6.49 5.02 -2.13
N VAL A 29 5.81 6.15 -1.88
CA VAL A 29 6.29 7.18 -0.95
C VAL A 29 6.46 6.61 0.45
N ALA A 30 5.46 5.86 0.93
CA ALA A 30 5.49 5.25 2.25
C ALA A 30 6.62 4.24 2.42
N PHE A 31 6.80 3.37 1.42
CA PHE A 31 7.86 2.38 1.42
C PHE A 31 9.23 3.06 1.38
N ASN A 32 9.39 4.10 0.56
CA ASN A 32 10.62 4.87 0.51
C ASN A 32 10.96 5.54 1.84
N ALA A 33 9.96 6.15 2.49
CA ALA A 33 10.13 6.83 3.76
C ALA A 33 10.54 5.88 4.90
N LYS A 34 10.17 4.60 4.83
CA LYS A 34 10.41 3.63 5.90
C LYS A 34 11.58 2.67 5.67
N VAL A 35 11.91 2.38 4.41
CA VAL A 35 12.77 1.24 4.09
C VAL A 35 13.99 1.65 3.27
N THR A 36 13.79 2.29 2.13
CA THR A 36 14.86 2.45 1.13
C THR A 36 15.56 3.81 1.19
N HIS A 37 14.85 4.86 1.61
CA HIS A 37 15.35 6.24 1.71
C HIS A 37 16.07 6.73 0.45
N GLY A 38 15.59 6.27 -0.71
CA GLY A 38 16.13 6.60 -2.01
C GLY A 38 15.51 7.85 -2.62
N LYS A 39 15.99 8.19 -3.82
CA LYS A 39 15.41 9.20 -4.69
C LYS A 39 14.18 8.62 -5.37
N LEU A 40 13.01 9.19 -5.08
CA LEU A 40 11.77 8.88 -5.78
C LEU A 40 11.80 9.38 -7.23
N GLU A 41 11.14 8.63 -8.12
CA GLU A 41 10.83 9.04 -9.50
C GLU A 41 12.06 9.52 -10.27
N ALA A 42 13.15 8.77 -10.16
CA ALA A 42 14.42 9.12 -10.78
C ALA A 42 14.35 8.97 -12.30
N GLU A 43 14.53 10.07 -13.02
CA GLU A 43 14.53 10.08 -14.48
C GLU A 43 15.72 9.31 -15.08
N THR A 44 15.45 8.63 -16.18
CA THR A 44 16.44 7.98 -17.04
C THR A 44 16.10 8.28 -18.51
N PRO A 45 17.03 8.08 -19.46
CA PRO A 45 16.74 8.28 -20.88
C PRO A 45 15.60 7.40 -21.43
N THR A 46 15.29 6.29 -20.76
CA THR A 46 14.31 5.29 -21.24
C THR A 46 13.05 5.20 -20.38
N GLY A 47 12.91 6.05 -19.36
CA GLY A 47 11.77 6.02 -18.45
C GLY A 47 12.10 6.64 -17.09
N ARG A 48 11.34 6.23 -16.07
CA ARG A 48 11.44 6.73 -14.71
C ARG A 48 11.51 5.55 -13.76
N ILE A 49 12.43 5.59 -12.80
CA ILE A 49 12.62 4.56 -11.78
C ILE A 49 11.88 5.01 -10.53
N ASP A 50 10.98 4.18 -10.01
CA ASP A 50 10.15 4.56 -8.86
C ASP A 50 10.99 4.95 -7.66
N ILE A 51 12.03 4.16 -7.35
CA ILE A 51 12.97 4.44 -6.27
C ILE A 51 14.40 4.08 -6.68
N LEU A 52 15.29 5.06 -6.67
CA LEU A 52 16.73 4.87 -6.90
C LEU A 52 17.51 5.07 -5.61
N THR A 53 18.24 4.04 -5.19
CA THR A 53 19.17 4.10 -4.05
C THR A 53 20.62 4.04 -4.53
N ASP A 54 21.57 4.10 -3.60
CA ASP A 54 22.99 3.91 -3.91
C ASP A 54 23.30 2.52 -4.47
N THR A 55 22.45 1.53 -4.20
CA THR A 55 22.73 0.11 -4.51
C THR A 55 21.72 -0.51 -5.46
N HIS A 56 20.47 -0.04 -5.49
CA HIS A 56 19.38 -0.64 -6.24
C HIS A 56 18.59 0.39 -7.06
N ALA A 57 18.14 -0.06 -8.24
CA ALA A 57 17.03 0.55 -8.99
C ALA A 57 15.78 -0.30 -8.74
N ILE A 58 14.80 0.27 -8.06
CA ILE A 58 13.64 -0.45 -7.52
C ILE A 58 12.38 -0.02 -8.25
N GLU A 59 11.63 -1.01 -8.71
CA GLU A 59 10.25 -0.87 -9.21
C GLU A 59 9.26 -1.23 -8.10
N VAL A 60 8.24 -0.41 -7.92
CA VAL A 60 7.10 -0.65 -7.02
C VAL A 60 5.90 -1.07 -7.87
N GLU A 61 5.30 -2.23 -7.60
CA GLU A 61 4.24 -2.76 -8.49
C GLU A 61 3.24 -3.64 -7.73
N HIS A 62 1.99 -3.67 -8.19
CA HIS A 62 0.96 -4.56 -7.66
C HIS A 62 1.28 -6.04 -7.91
N ALA A 63 0.91 -6.91 -6.97
CA ALA A 63 1.21 -8.33 -7.04
C ALA A 63 0.67 -8.99 -8.31
N ARG A 64 -0.51 -8.59 -8.81
CA ARG A 64 -1.08 -9.10 -10.07
C ARG A 64 -0.20 -8.86 -11.30
N ASN A 65 0.69 -7.87 -11.25
CA ASN A 65 1.52 -7.41 -12.36
C ASN A 65 3.01 -7.73 -12.20
N TYR A 66 3.40 -8.54 -11.20
CA TYR A 66 4.80 -8.78 -10.82
C TYR A 66 5.77 -9.06 -11.99
N ARG A 67 5.31 -9.73 -13.06
CA ARG A 67 6.15 -10.01 -14.24
C ARG A 67 6.49 -8.77 -15.04
N ALA A 68 5.63 -7.75 -15.07
CA ALA A 68 5.93 -6.45 -15.67
C ALA A 68 6.98 -5.73 -14.84
N GLY A 69 6.75 -5.60 -13.53
CA GLY A 69 7.67 -4.94 -12.62
C GLY A 69 9.08 -5.56 -12.60
N ILE A 70 9.21 -6.89 -12.61
CA ILE A 70 10.53 -7.56 -12.71
C ILE A 70 11.28 -7.15 -13.99
N LYS A 71 10.58 -7.08 -15.13
CA LYS A 71 11.21 -6.67 -16.40
C LYS A 71 11.70 -5.23 -16.32
N GLN A 72 10.91 -4.33 -15.73
CA GLN A 72 11.30 -2.93 -15.53
C GLN A 72 12.51 -2.80 -14.59
N ALA A 73 12.48 -3.48 -13.45
CA ALA A 73 13.61 -3.50 -12.51
C ALA A 73 14.93 -3.95 -13.18
N LEU A 74 14.88 -5.01 -14.00
CA LEU A 74 16.04 -5.48 -14.78
C LEU A 74 16.51 -4.45 -15.81
N GLN A 75 15.59 -3.80 -16.51
CA GLN A 75 15.91 -2.74 -17.47
C GLN A 75 16.60 -1.55 -16.78
N TYR A 76 16.08 -1.12 -15.63
CA TYR A 76 16.65 0.00 -14.88
C TYR A 76 18.00 -0.31 -14.25
N ALA A 77 18.20 -1.54 -13.78
CA ALA A 77 19.51 -2.01 -13.35
C ALA A 77 20.54 -1.90 -14.48
N GLY A 78 20.19 -2.32 -15.70
CA GLY A 78 21.03 -2.17 -16.88
C GLY A 78 21.38 -0.71 -17.19
N ALA A 79 20.40 0.20 -17.10
CA ALA A 79 20.59 1.62 -17.38
C ALA A 79 21.46 2.36 -16.34
N THR A 80 21.42 1.92 -15.08
CA THR A 80 22.05 2.63 -13.95
C THR A 80 23.30 1.93 -13.40
N LYS A 81 23.55 0.69 -13.81
CA LYS A 81 24.55 -0.23 -13.22
C LYS A 81 24.32 -0.51 -11.74
N LYS A 82 23.08 -0.32 -11.25
CA LYS A 82 22.64 -0.71 -9.90
C LYS A 82 22.05 -2.12 -9.94
N LYS A 83 21.84 -2.72 -8.78
CA LYS A 83 21.12 -4.01 -8.69
C LYS A 83 19.62 -3.81 -8.95
N PRO A 84 18.94 -4.74 -9.61
CA PRO A 84 17.50 -4.67 -9.79
C PRO A 84 16.78 -4.97 -8.47
N GLY A 85 15.68 -4.26 -8.20
CA GLY A 85 14.80 -4.51 -7.07
C GLY A 85 13.33 -4.45 -7.44
N LEU A 86 12.52 -5.31 -6.82
CA LEU A 86 11.06 -5.30 -6.91
C LEU A 86 10.47 -5.14 -5.51
N ALA A 87 9.67 -4.10 -5.31
CA ALA A 87 8.86 -3.88 -4.13
C ALA A 87 7.38 -4.13 -4.48
N LEU A 88 6.84 -5.25 -4.03
CA LEU A 88 5.52 -5.72 -4.44
C LEU A 88 4.44 -5.25 -3.45
N ILE A 89 3.31 -4.77 -3.95
CA ILE A 89 2.15 -4.35 -3.15
C ILE A 89 1.02 -5.36 -3.29
N MET A 90 0.36 -5.67 -2.19
CA MET A 90 -0.95 -6.30 -2.16
C MET A 90 -2.00 -5.29 -1.73
N ASP A 91 -2.83 -4.86 -2.67
CA ASP A 91 -3.93 -3.93 -2.41
C ASP A 91 -5.15 -4.29 -3.25
N GLY A 92 -6.03 -5.08 -2.63
CA GLY A 92 -7.26 -5.60 -3.22
C GLY A 92 -7.22 -7.08 -3.60
N VAL A 93 -8.37 -7.59 -4.03
CA VAL A 93 -8.61 -9.04 -4.21
C VAL A 93 -7.87 -9.65 -5.41
N GLN A 94 -7.38 -8.84 -6.34
CA GLN A 94 -6.64 -9.30 -7.51
C GLN A 94 -5.17 -9.62 -7.17
N ASP A 95 -4.66 -9.05 -6.08
CA ASP A 95 -3.31 -9.27 -5.60
C ASP A 95 -3.30 -10.50 -4.70
N THR A 96 -2.85 -11.63 -5.25
CA THR A 96 -2.92 -12.92 -4.58
C THR A 96 -1.58 -13.32 -3.98
N LEU A 97 -1.60 -14.13 -2.93
CA LEU A 97 -0.37 -14.68 -2.35
C LEU A 97 0.34 -15.65 -3.29
N GLN A 98 -0.40 -16.33 -4.17
CA GLN A 98 0.20 -17.13 -5.23
C GLN A 98 1.05 -16.25 -6.16
N ALA A 99 0.58 -15.03 -6.48
CA ALA A 99 1.35 -14.07 -7.26
C ALA A 99 2.59 -13.58 -6.49
N VAL A 100 2.46 -13.30 -5.19
CA VAL A 100 3.61 -12.95 -4.32
C VAL A 100 4.66 -14.07 -4.29
N GLU A 101 4.24 -15.31 -4.06
CA GLU A 101 5.14 -16.48 -4.01
C GLU A 101 5.82 -16.71 -5.37
N ALA A 102 5.07 -16.58 -6.47
CA ALA A 102 5.62 -16.67 -7.82
C ALA A 102 6.60 -15.52 -8.12
N ALA A 103 6.30 -14.30 -7.68
CA ALA A 103 7.17 -13.15 -7.82
C ALA A 103 8.48 -13.35 -7.04
N LYS A 104 8.39 -13.75 -5.76
CA LYS A 104 9.55 -14.01 -4.90
C LYS A 104 10.46 -15.08 -5.49
N LYS A 105 9.89 -16.18 -5.99
CA LYS A 105 10.64 -17.24 -6.67
C LYS A 105 11.36 -16.71 -7.90
N LEU A 106 10.65 -16.00 -8.78
CA LEU A 106 11.23 -15.49 -10.01
C LEU A 106 12.29 -14.41 -9.77
N CYS A 107 12.11 -13.57 -8.74
CA CYS A 107 13.12 -12.60 -8.31
C CYS A 107 14.41 -13.30 -7.87
N ALA A 108 14.31 -14.36 -7.06
CA ALA A 108 15.47 -15.14 -6.64
C ALA A 108 16.19 -15.80 -7.83
N GLU A 109 15.44 -16.34 -8.80
CA GLU A 109 16.01 -16.95 -10.02
C GLU A 109 16.67 -15.91 -10.94
N SER A 110 16.25 -14.64 -10.87
CA SER A 110 16.71 -13.56 -11.74
C SER A 110 17.69 -12.59 -11.06
N ASP A 111 18.16 -12.91 -9.85
CA ASP A 111 18.99 -12.03 -8.99
C ASP A 111 18.40 -10.63 -8.77
N VAL A 112 17.07 -10.57 -8.59
CA VAL A 112 16.33 -9.35 -8.25
C VAL A 112 16.04 -9.33 -6.76
N ALA A 113 16.42 -8.23 -6.09
CA ALA A 113 16.07 -8.04 -4.69
C ALA A 113 14.56 -7.89 -4.54
N PHE A 114 13.96 -8.48 -3.50
CA PHE A 114 12.51 -8.55 -3.34
C PHE A 114 12.07 -8.02 -1.97
N TRP A 115 11.04 -7.18 -1.98
CA TRP A 115 10.31 -6.73 -0.79
C TRP A 115 8.81 -6.93 -0.99
N LEU A 116 8.11 -7.36 0.06
CA LEU A 116 6.66 -7.23 0.14
C LEU A 116 6.34 -5.96 0.92
N VAL A 117 5.86 -4.92 0.25
CA VAL A 117 5.66 -3.58 0.82
C VAL A 117 4.75 -3.62 2.06
N ASN A 118 3.73 -4.49 2.05
CA ASN A 118 2.80 -4.67 3.16
C ASN A 118 3.42 -5.19 4.46
N GLU A 119 4.66 -5.70 4.43
CA GLU A 119 5.41 -6.08 5.66
C GLU A 119 5.97 -4.86 6.39
N HIS A 120 6.07 -3.71 5.71
CA HIS A 120 6.67 -2.46 6.22
C HIS A 120 5.68 -1.30 6.29
N VAL A 121 4.68 -1.31 5.39
CA VAL A 121 3.71 -0.24 5.20
C VAL A 121 2.30 -0.80 5.39
N SER A 122 1.50 -0.09 6.18
CA SER A 122 0.09 -0.34 6.40
C SER A 122 -0.76 0.82 5.85
N VAL A 123 -2.05 0.58 5.64
CA VAL A 123 -3.00 1.62 5.22
C VAL A 123 -3.07 2.81 6.20
N ASN A 124 -2.75 2.60 7.47
CA ASN A 124 -2.68 3.68 8.45
C ASN A 124 -1.49 4.61 8.16
N ASP A 125 -0.36 4.05 7.77
CA ASP A 125 0.82 4.83 7.38
C ASP A 125 0.51 5.72 6.17
N LEU A 126 -0.29 5.20 5.23
CA LEU A 126 -0.73 5.96 4.06
C LEU A 126 -1.71 7.07 4.45
N ALA A 127 -2.61 6.80 5.39
CA ALA A 127 -3.56 7.79 5.90
C ALA A 127 -2.85 8.93 6.64
N GLU A 128 -1.82 8.62 7.45
CA GLU A 128 -1.01 9.59 8.17
C GLU A 128 -0.19 10.49 7.23
N GLN A 129 0.29 9.93 6.12
CA GLN A 129 1.02 10.68 5.08
C GLN A 129 0.15 11.66 4.30
N LYS A 130 -1.17 11.49 4.33
CA LYS A 130 -2.13 12.29 3.57
C LYS A 130 -2.98 13.17 4.51
N PRO A 131 -2.39 14.14 5.24
CA PRO A 131 -3.22 15.05 6.02
C PRO A 131 -3.98 15.98 5.06
N ALA A 132 -5.31 15.95 5.19
CA ALA A 132 -6.32 16.86 4.60
C ALA A 132 -6.77 16.65 3.13
N ARG A 133 -7.70 15.69 2.93
CA ARG A 133 -8.87 15.90 2.04
C ARG A 133 -10.21 15.60 2.73
N LEU A 134 -10.21 15.45 4.05
CA LEU A 134 -11.39 15.15 4.86
C LEU A 134 -11.61 16.21 5.94
N THR A 135 -11.44 17.50 5.62
CA THR A 135 -11.87 18.60 6.50
C THR A 135 -12.26 19.85 5.69
N SER A 136 -13.51 19.90 5.25
CA SER A 136 -14.36 21.09 5.05
C SER A 136 -15.72 20.56 4.57
N GLU A 137 -16.86 20.81 5.22
CA GLU A 137 -17.33 22.09 5.76
C GLU A 137 -18.19 21.94 7.04
N PRO A 138 -18.33 23.03 7.82
CA PRO A 138 -19.34 23.17 8.86
C PRO A 138 -20.69 23.62 8.28
N THR A 139 -21.81 23.25 8.92
CA THR A 139 -22.94 24.15 9.28
C THR A 139 -24.21 23.34 9.61
N THR A 140 -24.60 23.47 10.88
CA THR A 140 -25.93 23.40 11.52
C THR A 140 -27.16 23.04 10.69
N THR A 141 -28.05 22.19 11.25
CA THR A 141 -29.48 22.50 11.51
C THR A 141 -30.04 21.55 12.58
N ASN A 142 -30.99 22.07 13.35
CA ASN A 142 -31.55 21.62 14.63
C ASN A 142 -32.45 20.36 14.63
N ALA A 143 -32.58 19.81 15.86
CA ALA A 143 -33.70 19.09 16.49
C ALA A 143 -33.75 17.55 16.44
N PRO A 144 -34.38 16.88 17.43
CA PRO A 144 -34.33 17.06 18.87
C PRO A 144 -33.78 15.79 19.60
N GLN A 145 -33.29 16.00 20.83
CA GLN A 145 -32.69 15.00 21.70
C GLN A 145 -33.70 13.92 22.13
N LEU A 146 -33.29 12.65 21.99
CA LEU A 146 -33.78 11.54 22.79
C LEU A 146 -32.59 10.94 23.56
N GLU A 147 -32.81 10.82 24.87
CA GLU A 147 -31.83 10.72 25.93
C GLU A 147 -31.00 9.42 25.89
N LYS A 148 -29.69 9.53 26.11
CA LYS A 148 -28.78 8.41 26.38
C LYS A 148 -28.42 8.39 27.87
N LYS A 149 -28.54 7.20 28.49
CA LYS A 149 -27.78 6.81 29.69
C LYS A 149 -26.81 5.66 29.34
N PRO A 150 -25.77 5.41 30.14
CA PRO A 150 -24.39 5.39 29.65
C PRO A 150 -23.77 3.99 29.73
N ASP A 151 -22.46 3.94 29.44
CA ASP A 151 -21.52 2.81 29.57
C ASP A 151 -21.42 1.93 28.32
N GLN A 152 -20.42 2.18 27.48
CA GLN A 152 -19.03 1.81 27.77
C GLN A 152 -18.10 2.47 26.74
N ALA A 153 -17.40 3.49 27.20
CA ALA A 153 -16.17 3.93 26.58
C ALA A 153 -15.08 2.89 26.91
N GLN A 154 -14.88 1.89 26.07
CA GLN A 154 -13.62 1.13 26.07
C GLN A 154 -13.15 0.80 24.64
N ASN A 155 -12.08 1.53 24.31
CA ASN A 155 -10.92 1.14 23.50
C ASN A 155 -10.97 1.25 21.96
N ILE A 156 -10.62 2.46 21.52
CA ILE A 156 -10.07 2.81 20.20
C ILE A 156 -8.60 2.31 20.13
N GLU A 157 -8.37 1.00 20.28
CA GLU A 157 -7.08 0.33 20.03
C GLU A 157 -7.30 -1.04 19.35
N GLN A 158 -8.06 -1.07 18.25
CA GLN A 158 -8.28 -2.32 17.53
C GLN A 158 -7.06 -2.65 16.66
N GLY A 159 -6.05 -3.26 17.29
CA GLY A 159 -4.83 -3.81 16.67
C GLY A 159 -5.03 -5.19 16.04
N TYR A 160 -6.24 -5.74 16.12
CA TYR A 160 -6.54 -7.12 15.78
C TYR A 160 -7.75 -7.28 14.85
N TRP A 161 -7.72 -8.34 14.03
CA TRP A 161 -8.75 -8.71 13.07
C TRP A 161 -9.23 -10.14 13.31
N LEU A 162 -10.52 -10.32 13.51
CA LEU A 162 -11.16 -11.60 13.81
C LEU A 162 -11.81 -12.19 12.55
N ASN A 163 -11.45 -13.42 12.21
CA ASN A 163 -12.25 -14.26 11.32
C ASN A 163 -13.47 -14.80 12.08
N THR A 164 -14.66 -14.33 11.77
CA THR A 164 -15.90 -14.66 12.48
C THR A 164 -16.36 -16.10 12.23
N LYS A 165 -15.90 -16.75 11.15
CA LYS A 165 -16.25 -18.15 10.84
C LYS A 165 -15.41 -19.15 11.63
N SER A 166 -14.12 -18.88 11.80
CA SER A 166 -13.20 -19.76 12.55
C SER A 166 -12.98 -19.31 14.00
N SER A 167 -13.45 -18.11 14.35
CA SER A 167 -13.17 -17.42 15.61
C SER A 167 -11.66 -17.32 15.89
N VAL A 168 -10.87 -17.06 14.85
CA VAL A 168 -9.40 -16.87 14.95
C VAL A 168 -9.05 -15.40 14.76
N ARG A 169 -8.26 -14.86 15.68
CA ARG A 169 -7.77 -13.49 15.69
C ARG A 169 -6.37 -13.39 15.10
N HIS A 170 -6.12 -12.29 14.40
CA HIS A 170 -4.88 -11.97 13.72
C HIS A 170 -4.43 -10.56 14.08
N ASN A 171 -3.13 -10.31 14.28
CA ASN A 171 -2.57 -8.96 14.39
C ASN A 171 -2.13 -8.43 13.02
N ARG A 172 -1.70 -7.17 12.98
CA ARG A 172 -1.34 -6.44 11.76
C ARG A 172 -0.24 -7.08 10.93
N SER A 173 0.66 -7.88 11.51
CA SER A 173 1.71 -8.58 10.76
C SER A 173 1.21 -9.88 10.11
N CYS A 174 -0.03 -10.28 10.39
CA CYS A 174 -0.60 -11.50 9.84
C CYS A 174 -1.28 -11.25 8.49
N ARG A 175 -0.99 -12.10 7.50
CA ARG A 175 -1.63 -12.08 6.16
C ARG A 175 -3.17 -12.07 6.16
N TRP A 176 -3.80 -12.55 7.23
CA TRP A 176 -5.26 -12.64 7.35
C TRP A 176 -5.91 -11.41 7.99
N PHE A 177 -5.09 -10.50 8.52
CA PHE A 177 -5.55 -9.21 9.04
C PHE A 177 -6.12 -8.36 7.91
N GLY A 178 -7.36 -7.93 8.04
CA GLY A 178 -8.08 -7.15 7.01
C GLY A 178 -8.52 -7.94 5.78
N ASN A 179 -7.98 -9.14 5.56
CA ASN A 179 -8.12 -9.87 4.29
C ASN A 179 -9.08 -11.08 4.36
N THR A 180 -9.71 -11.31 5.51
CA THR A 180 -10.65 -12.43 5.67
C THR A 180 -12.05 -12.02 5.21
N VAL A 181 -12.67 -12.80 4.31
CA VAL A 181 -14.05 -12.57 3.79
C VAL A 181 -15.09 -12.41 4.89
N ASN A 182 -14.99 -13.21 5.96
CA ASN A 182 -15.84 -13.10 7.14
C ASN A 182 -15.02 -12.49 8.28
N GLY A 183 -14.55 -11.26 8.08
CA GLY A 183 -13.62 -10.58 8.97
C GLY A 183 -14.22 -9.35 9.64
N ARG A 184 -13.79 -9.04 10.86
CA ARG A 184 -14.03 -7.72 11.48
C ARG A 184 -12.89 -7.30 12.40
N PRO A 185 -12.71 -6.00 12.65
CA PRO A 185 -11.90 -5.52 13.77
C PRO A 185 -12.36 -6.11 15.10
N CYS A 186 -11.41 -6.33 16.02
CA CYS A 186 -11.66 -6.95 17.31
C CYS A 186 -10.64 -6.53 18.37
N GLY A 187 -10.96 -6.82 19.64
CA GLY A 187 -10.06 -6.66 20.79
C GLY A 187 -9.12 -7.86 21.00
N GLN A 188 -8.12 -7.66 21.88
CA GLN A 188 -7.10 -8.67 22.21
C GLN A 188 -7.68 -9.93 22.90
N ASP A 189 -8.88 -9.85 23.48
CA ASP A 189 -9.52 -10.97 24.18
C ASP A 189 -10.56 -11.70 23.33
N GLU A 190 -10.76 -11.28 22.07
CA GLU A 190 -11.77 -11.88 21.20
C GLU A 190 -11.23 -13.07 20.40
N GLY A 191 -11.92 -14.22 20.47
CA GLY A 191 -11.56 -15.42 19.73
C GLY A 191 -10.24 -16.05 20.18
N ARG A 192 -9.78 -17.08 19.45
CA ARG A 192 -8.47 -17.70 19.67
C ARG A 192 -7.40 -16.96 18.89
N ALA A 193 -6.26 -16.72 19.53
CA ALA A 193 -5.06 -16.22 18.87
C ALA A 193 -4.60 -17.15 17.72
N CYS A 194 -4.24 -16.56 16.59
CA CYS A 194 -3.63 -17.29 15.48
C CYS A 194 -2.25 -17.82 15.90
N LYS A 195 -2.04 -19.14 15.77
CA LYS A 195 -0.79 -19.81 16.17
C LYS A 195 0.47 -19.28 15.46
N GLN A 196 0.31 -18.68 14.27
CA GLN A 196 1.43 -18.18 13.47
C GLN A 196 1.85 -16.76 13.85
N CYS A 197 0.88 -15.87 14.14
CA CYS A 197 1.18 -14.47 14.44
C CYS A 197 1.03 -14.11 15.93
N GLY A 198 0.52 -15.02 16.76
CA GLY A 198 0.24 -14.75 18.18
C GLY A 198 -1.13 -14.12 18.43
N GLY A 199 -1.91 -13.88 17.39
CA GLY A 199 -3.25 -13.30 17.49
C GLY A 199 -3.18 -11.86 17.91
#